data_AF-A0A7Y1QJZ0-F1
#
_entry.id   AF-A0A7Y1QJZ0-F1
#
_cell.length_a   1.000
_cell.length_b   1.000
_cell.length_c   1.000
_cell.angle_alpha   90.00
_cell.angle_beta   90.00
_cell.angle_gamma   90.00
#
_symmetry.space_group_name_H-M   'P 1'
#
loop_
_entity.id
_entity.type
_entity.pdbx_description
1 polymer ?
#
loop_
_entity_poly.entity_id
_entity_poly.type
_entity_poly.pdbx_seq_one_letter_code
_entity_poly.pdbx_strand_id
1 'polypeptide(L)'
;MPDTQRPMAVTLQVVSIVLFTFIGYLNIGIPLAVLPGYVHSDLGFGAVIAGLVISVQYLATLLSRPYAGRIIDNRGSKRAVMYGLAGCGLSGVFMLASAALTHLPALSLASLLIGRLVLGSAESLVGSGSIGWGIGRVGAANTAKVISWNGIASYGALAIGAPLGVLLVSRFGLWSMGVSIIALAVLGLLLAWPKVAAPIVVGERLPFMHVLGRVLPHGCGLALGSIGFGTIATFITLYYATQHWDNAVLCLSLFGASFIGARLLFGNLINRIGGFRVAIACLSVETLGLLLLWLAPSAELALAGAALSGFGFSLVFPALGVEAVNLVPASSRGAAVGAYSLFIDLSLGITGPLAGAIAAGFGFASIFLFAALAACAGLLLSLYLYRQAPKYRDARNAG
;
A
#
# COMPACT_ATOMS: atom_id res chain seq x y z
N MET A 1 -17.68 21.76 29.39
CA MET A 1 -18.50 20.90 28.50
C MET A 1 -17.58 20.36 27.41
N PRO A 2 -17.48 19.05 27.20
CA PRO A 2 -16.71 18.55 26.06
C PRO A 2 -17.48 18.86 24.78
N ASP A 3 -16.86 19.60 23.87
CA ASP A 3 -17.42 19.98 22.57
C ASP A 3 -17.93 18.74 21.82
N THR A 4 -19.25 18.61 21.73
CA THR A 4 -19.93 17.65 20.86
C THR A 4 -19.79 18.15 19.41
N GLN A 5 -18.60 17.99 18.83
CA GLN A 5 -18.38 18.23 17.42
C GLN A 5 -19.39 17.40 16.60
N ARG A 6 -20.17 18.07 15.74
CA ARG A 6 -21.16 17.40 14.87
C ARG A 6 -20.46 16.29 14.06
N PRO A 7 -21.02 15.06 13.98
CA PRO A 7 -20.38 13.91 13.33
C PRO A 7 -19.91 14.17 11.89
N MET A 8 -20.63 15.04 11.17
CA MET A 8 -20.30 15.44 9.79
C MET A 8 -19.09 16.38 9.72
N ALA A 9 -18.93 17.30 10.67
CA ALA A 9 -17.78 18.20 10.75
C ALA A 9 -16.48 17.44 11.03
N VAL A 10 -16.55 16.42 11.90
CA VAL A 10 -15.43 15.51 12.19
C VAL A 10 -15.01 14.76 10.93
N THR A 11 -15.97 14.18 10.20
CA THR A 11 -15.67 13.44 8.97
C THR A 11 -15.04 14.34 7.91
N LEU A 12 -15.53 15.58 7.75
CA LEU A 12 -14.96 16.53 6.80
C LEU A 12 -13.51 16.90 7.16
N GLN A 13 -13.21 17.09 8.45
CA GLN A 13 -11.84 17.34 8.90
C GLN A 13 -10.92 16.14 8.63
N VAL A 14 -11.39 14.91 8.88
CA VAL A 14 -10.64 13.68 8.55
C VAL A 14 -10.34 13.62 7.06
N VAL A 15 -11.37 13.74 6.21
CA VAL A 15 -11.22 13.69 4.75
C VAL A 15 -10.24 14.77 4.26
N SER A 16 -10.33 15.97 4.83
CA SER A 16 -9.46 17.10 4.46
C SER A 16 -7.98 16.90 4.80
N ILE A 17 -7.66 16.05 5.79
CA ILE A 17 -6.27 15.66 6.11
C ILE A 17 -5.86 14.42 5.32
N VAL A 18 -6.78 13.45 5.19
CA VAL A 18 -6.58 12.23 4.41
C VAL A 18 -6.34 12.52 2.92
N LEU A 19 -6.79 13.67 2.41
CA LEU A 19 -6.46 14.16 1.07
C LEU A 19 -4.94 14.16 0.79
N PHE A 20 -4.09 14.42 1.78
CA PHE A 20 -2.63 14.37 1.57
C PHE A 20 -2.12 12.95 1.36
N THR A 21 -2.73 11.97 2.03
CA THR A 21 -2.48 10.56 1.74
C THR A 21 -2.93 10.22 0.33
N PHE A 22 -4.12 10.67 -0.08
CA PHE A 22 -4.58 10.49 -1.45
C PHE A 22 -3.57 11.05 -2.47
N ILE A 23 -3.11 12.29 -2.30
CA ILE A 23 -2.12 12.92 -3.19
C ILE A 23 -0.79 12.13 -3.19
N GLY A 24 -0.29 11.75 -2.01
CA GLY A 24 0.95 10.96 -1.88
C GLY A 24 0.87 9.61 -2.59
N TYR A 25 -0.22 8.87 -2.40
CA TYR A 25 -0.44 7.59 -3.06
C TYR A 25 -0.79 7.73 -4.54
N LEU A 26 -1.33 8.88 -4.97
CA LEU A 26 -1.57 9.15 -6.40
C LEU A 26 -0.24 9.31 -7.13
N ASN A 27 0.74 9.99 -6.50
CA ASN A 27 2.12 10.06 -7.00
C ASN A 27 2.80 8.69 -7.11
N ILE A 28 2.38 7.70 -6.30
CA ILE A 28 2.83 6.31 -6.42
C ILE A 28 2.09 5.57 -7.53
N GLY A 29 0.77 5.77 -7.62
CA GLY A 29 -0.09 5.08 -8.57
C GLY A 29 0.19 5.46 -10.03
N ILE A 30 0.44 6.75 -10.32
CA ILE A 30 0.74 7.24 -11.67
C ILE A 30 1.84 6.42 -12.37
N PRO A 31 3.04 6.26 -11.79
CA PRO A 31 4.09 5.48 -12.43
C PRO A 31 3.93 3.96 -12.30
N LEU A 32 3.03 3.46 -11.43
CA LEU A 32 2.99 2.06 -11.02
C LEU A 32 2.78 1.09 -12.20
N ALA A 33 1.83 1.40 -13.08
CA ALA A 33 1.50 0.54 -14.22
C ALA A 33 2.44 0.71 -15.44
N VAL A 34 3.08 1.87 -15.56
CA VAL A 34 3.90 2.23 -16.73
C VAL A 34 5.33 1.77 -16.58
N LEU A 35 5.93 1.93 -15.39
CA LEU A 35 7.36 1.74 -15.21
C LEU A 35 7.89 0.33 -15.50
N PRO A 36 7.20 -0.75 -15.14
CA PRO A 36 7.68 -2.09 -15.44
C PRO A 36 7.81 -2.30 -16.96
N GLY A 37 6.82 -1.82 -17.72
CA GLY A 37 6.86 -1.80 -19.19
C GLY A 37 7.99 -0.91 -19.73
N TYR A 38 8.15 0.31 -19.22
CA TYR A 38 9.24 1.21 -19.60
C TYR A 38 10.63 0.58 -19.39
N VAL A 39 10.87 0.01 -18.21
CA VAL A 39 12.17 -0.60 -17.87
C VAL A 39 12.43 -1.86 -18.71
N HIS A 40 11.39 -2.65 -18.98
CA HIS A 40 11.52 -3.91 -19.70
C HIS A 40 11.60 -3.72 -21.23
N SER A 41 10.66 -2.97 -21.79
CA SER A 41 10.48 -2.82 -23.23
C SER A 41 11.28 -1.65 -23.81
N ASP A 42 11.31 -0.49 -23.15
CA ASP A 42 11.96 0.71 -23.72
C ASP A 42 13.45 0.77 -23.36
N LEU A 43 13.82 0.43 -22.13
CA LEU A 43 15.22 0.40 -21.67
C LEU A 43 15.92 -0.95 -21.92
N GLY A 44 15.16 -2.00 -22.24
CA GLY A 44 15.70 -3.33 -22.55
C GLY A 44 16.21 -4.14 -21.36
N PHE A 45 15.85 -3.80 -20.12
CA PHE A 45 16.26 -4.56 -18.94
C PHE A 45 15.34 -5.77 -18.68
N GLY A 46 15.86 -6.79 -17.98
CA GLY A 46 15.08 -7.98 -17.63
C GLY A 46 13.94 -7.72 -16.63
N ALA A 47 12.99 -8.65 -16.55
CA ALA A 47 11.82 -8.58 -15.66
C ALA A 47 12.20 -8.41 -14.17
N VAL A 48 13.33 -8.96 -13.73
CA VAL A 48 13.87 -8.78 -12.37
C VAL A 48 14.14 -7.30 -12.08
N ILE A 49 14.75 -6.58 -13.01
CA ILE A 49 15.08 -5.15 -12.84
C ILE A 49 13.80 -4.30 -12.93
N ALA A 50 12.88 -4.65 -13.83
CA ALA A 50 11.55 -4.02 -13.89
C ALA A 50 10.80 -4.14 -12.55
N GLY A 51 10.84 -5.32 -11.93
CA GLY A 51 10.28 -5.55 -10.60
C GLY A 51 11.04 -4.83 -9.48
N LEU A 52 12.38 -4.79 -9.55
CA LEU A 52 13.23 -4.10 -8.59
C LEU A 52 12.91 -2.61 -8.49
N VAL A 53 12.63 -1.96 -9.62
CA VAL A 53 12.25 -0.53 -9.66
C VAL A 53 10.98 -0.25 -8.84
N ILE A 54 10.00 -1.16 -8.85
CA ILE A 54 8.81 -1.02 -8.01
C ILE A 54 9.12 -1.33 -6.55
N SER A 55 9.86 -2.41 -6.30
CA SER A 55 10.18 -2.87 -4.94
C SER A 55 11.11 -1.95 -4.15
N VAL A 56 12.06 -1.28 -4.81
CA VAL A 56 13.03 -0.40 -4.12
C VAL A 56 12.31 0.76 -3.40
N GLN A 57 11.16 1.19 -3.93
CA GLN A 57 10.31 2.18 -3.30
C GLN A 57 9.77 1.67 -1.96
N TYR A 58 9.15 0.49 -1.93
CA TYR A 58 8.59 -0.07 -0.70
C TYR A 58 9.69 -0.46 0.30
N LEU A 59 10.86 -0.87 -0.17
CA LEU A 59 12.03 -1.07 0.69
C LEU A 59 12.50 0.25 1.32
N ALA A 60 12.51 1.35 0.57
CA ALA A 60 12.78 2.67 1.13
C ALA A 60 11.71 3.10 2.15
N THR A 61 10.43 2.82 1.89
CA THR A 61 9.34 3.08 2.84
C THR A 61 9.54 2.32 4.15
N LEU A 62 9.90 1.03 4.06
CA LEU A 62 10.21 0.16 5.19
C LEU A 62 11.36 0.71 6.04
N LEU A 63 12.49 1.06 5.40
CA LEU A 63 13.70 1.53 6.07
C LEU A 63 13.56 2.94 6.65
N SER A 64 12.76 3.80 6.01
CA SER A 64 12.56 5.19 6.43
C SER A 64 11.48 5.37 7.50
N ARG A 65 10.60 4.38 7.73
CA ARG A 65 9.50 4.43 8.72
C ARG A 65 9.91 4.84 10.13
N PRO A 66 10.98 4.28 10.73
CA PRO A 66 11.44 4.71 12.06
C PRO A 66 11.85 6.19 12.09
N TYR A 67 12.49 6.67 11.01
CA TYR A 67 12.91 8.05 10.87
C TYR A 67 11.71 9.00 10.69
N ALA A 68 10.74 8.61 9.85
CA ALA A 68 9.48 9.34 9.69
C ALA A 68 8.74 9.47 11.02
N GLY A 69 8.68 8.41 11.82
CA GLY A 69 8.13 8.43 13.18
C GLY A 69 8.79 9.48 14.06
N ARG A 70 10.14 9.49 14.12
CA ARG A 70 10.89 10.51 14.90
C ARG A 70 10.61 11.94 14.43
N ILE A 71 10.45 12.18 13.13
CA ILE A 71 10.08 13.51 12.61
C ILE A 71 8.68 13.89 13.07
N ILE A 72 7.72 12.98 12.98
CA ILE A 72 6.34 13.22 13.41
C ILE A 72 6.29 13.56 14.90
N ASP A 73 7.04 12.81 15.71
CA ASP A 73 7.06 12.97 17.17
C ASP A 73 7.76 14.25 17.61
N ASN A 74 8.89 14.61 16.98
CA ASN A 74 9.71 15.75 17.42
C ASN A 74 9.34 17.06 16.73
N ARG A 75 8.90 17.01 15.47
CA ARG A 75 8.64 18.20 14.62
C ARG A 75 7.17 18.35 14.26
N GLY A 76 6.32 17.39 14.62
CA GLY A 76 4.88 17.41 14.38
C GLY A 76 4.48 16.86 13.01
N SER A 77 3.27 16.29 12.96
CA SER A 77 2.72 15.60 11.80
C SER A 77 2.60 16.47 10.54
N LYS A 78 2.26 17.76 10.68
CA LYS A 78 2.17 18.70 9.54
C LYS A 78 3.51 18.82 8.80
N ARG A 79 4.62 18.98 9.54
CA ARG A 79 5.96 19.11 8.95
C ARG A 79 6.39 17.83 8.25
N ALA A 80 6.09 16.67 8.85
CA ALA A 80 6.33 15.38 8.19
C ALA A 80 5.61 15.30 6.85
N VAL A 81 4.32 15.63 6.78
CA VAL A 81 3.56 15.64 5.52
C VAL A 81 4.16 16.61 4.49
N MET A 82 4.55 17.82 4.90
CA MET A 82 5.18 18.78 3.98
C MET A 82 6.52 18.27 3.43
N TYR A 83 7.39 17.68 4.26
CA TYR A 83 8.64 17.08 3.79
C TYR A 83 8.40 15.89 2.86
N GLY A 84 7.39 15.07 3.16
CA GLY A 84 6.99 13.97 2.30
C GLY A 84 6.51 14.48 0.92
N LEU A 85 5.63 15.48 0.89
CA LEU A 85 5.16 16.07 -0.37
C LEU A 85 6.30 16.70 -1.19
N ALA A 86 7.23 17.40 -0.54
CA ALA A 86 8.43 17.90 -1.21
C ALA A 86 9.29 16.77 -1.79
N GLY A 87 9.45 15.67 -1.05
CA GLY A 87 10.11 14.45 -1.54
C GLY A 87 9.41 13.81 -2.73
N CYS A 88 8.07 13.77 -2.76
CA CYS A 88 7.32 13.34 -3.94
C CYS A 88 7.65 14.21 -5.16
N GLY A 89 7.71 15.53 -5.00
CA GLY A 89 8.10 16.45 -6.06
C GLY A 89 9.53 16.19 -6.57
N LEU A 90 10.47 15.96 -5.65
CA LEU A 90 11.85 15.60 -6.01
C LEU A 90 11.93 14.28 -6.79
N SER A 91 11.12 13.27 -6.42
CA SER A 91 11.00 12.04 -7.22
C SER A 91 10.51 12.31 -8.65
N GLY A 92 9.56 13.24 -8.80
CA GLY A 92 9.10 13.68 -10.12
C GLY A 92 10.21 14.33 -10.96
N VAL A 93 11.16 15.04 -10.35
CA VAL A 93 12.35 15.58 -11.05
C VAL A 93 13.25 14.44 -11.54
N PHE A 94 13.51 13.43 -10.72
CA PHE A 94 14.27 12.25 -11.14
C PHE A 94 13.55 11.45 -12.24
N MET A 95 12.22 11.46 -12.24
CA MET A 95 11.42 10.87 -13.31
C MET A 95 11.57 11.64 -14.63
N LEU A 96 11.60 12.99 -14.60
CA LEU A 96 11.88 13.81 -15.77
C LEU A 96 13.30 13.57 -16.30
N ALA A 97 14.28 13.48 -15.40
CA ALA A 97 15.66 13.17 -15.77
C ALA A 97 15.76 11.78 -16.43
N SER A 98 15.07 10.76 -15.89
CA SER A 98 14.98 9.44 -16.52
C SER A 98 14.36 9.50 -17.91
N ALA A 99 13.29 10.28 -18.10
CA ALA A 99 12.67 10.47 -19.40
C ALA A 99 13.57 11.19 -20.44
N ALA A 100 14.44 12.10 -20.00
CA ALA A 100 15.40 12.77 -20.86
C ALA A 100 16.61 11.86 -21.22
N LEU A 101 16.93 10.89 -20.37
CA LEU A 101 18.09 10.01 -20.49
C LEU A 101 17.76 8.65 -21.12
N THR A 102 16.64 8.53 -21.85
CA THR A 102 16.22 7.28 -22.51
C THR A 102 17.29 6.69 -23.46
N HIS A 103 18.09 7.55 -24.09
CA HIS A 103 19.21 7.17 -24.95
C HIS A 103 20.40 6.54 -24.19
N LEU A 104 20.45 6.66 -22.85
CA LEU A 104 21.47 6.07 -21.99
C LEU A 104 20.79 5.19 -20.92
N PRO A 105 20.45 3.92 -21.24
CA PRO A 105 19.57 3.09 -20.41
C PRO A 105 20.04 2.94 -18.95
N ALA A 106 21.35 2.78 -18.73
CA ALA A 106 21.91 2.66 -17.39
C ALA A 106 21.73 3.94 -16.54
N LEU A 107 21.91 5.12 -17.14
CA LEU A 107 21.73 6.40 -16.43
C LEU A 107 20.26 6.72 -16.20
N SER A 108 19.39 6.39 -17.16
CA SER A 108 17.94 6.49 -16.96
C SER A 108 17.48 5.62 -15.79
N LEU A 109 17.90 4.36 -15.76
CA LEU A 109 17.59 3.43 -14.68
C LEU A 109 18.12 3.94 -13.32
N ALA A 110 19.37 4.43 -13.28
CA ALA A 110 19.94 4.98 -12.04
C ALA A 110 19.14 6.18 -11.52
N SER A 111 18.78 7.13 -12.40
CA SER A 111 17.90 8.26 -12.05
C SER A 111 16.56 7.77 -11.52
N LEU A 112 15.97 6.77 -12.19
CA LEU A 112 14.69 6.20 -11.79
C LEU A 112 14.76 5.56 -10.40
N LEU A 113 15.79 4.74 -10.12
CA LEU A 113 16.00 4.10 -8.82
C LEU A 113 16.18 5.12 -7.70
N ILE A 114 16.94 6.19 -7.93
CA ILE A 114 17.08 7.30 -6.96
C ILE A 114 15.72 7.96 -6.72
N GLY A 115 14.96 8.26 -7.79
CA GLY A 115 13.61 8.79 -7.69
C GLY A 115 12.67 7.89 -6.88
N ARG A 116 12.76 6.56 -7.04
CA ARG A 116 11.97 5.58 -6.27
C ARG A 116 12.34 5.55 -4.80
N LEU A 117 13.63 5.58 -4.47
CA LEU A 117 14.12 5.64 -3.09
C LEU A 117 13.61 6.91 -2.38
N VAL A 118 13.64 8.05 -3.08
CA VAL A 118 13.10 9.32 -2.58
C VAL A 118 11.59 9.22 -2.39
N LEU A 119 10.86 8.65 -3.36
CA LEU A 119 9.40 8.53 -3.28
C LEU A 119 8.96 7.61 -2.14
N GLY A 120 9.63 6.49 -1.90
CA GLY A 120 9.32 5.60 -0.77
C GLY A 120 9.60 6.25 0.58
N SER A 121 10.70 6.98 0.67
CA SER A 121 10.99 7.78 1.88
C SER A 121 9.94 8.87 2.12
N ALA A 122 9.47 9.50 1.05
CA ALA A 122 8.39 10.48 1.07
C ALA A 122 7.03 9.87 1.46
N GLU A 123 6.69 8.70 0.93
CA GLU A 123 5.47 7.94 1.25
C GLU A 123 5.37 7.72 2.76
N SER A 124 6.46 7.26 3.37
CA SER A 124 6.53 6.98 4.81
C SER A 124 6.17 8.21 5.66
N LEU A 125 6.66 9.39 5.26
CA LEU A 125 6.37 10.68 5.89
C LEU A 125 4.92 11.12 5.67
N VAL A 126 4.41 11.03 4.43
CA VAL A 126 3.04 11.44 4.10
C VAL A 126 2.02 10.52 4.76
N GLY A 127 2.18 9.20 4.65
CA GLY A 127 1.26 8.20 5.19
C GLY A 127 1.17 8.28 6.71
N SER A 128 2.31 8.10 7.39
CA SER A 128 2.36 8.14 8.86
C SER A 128 2.01 9.52 9.40
N GLY A 129 2.47 10.58 8.72
CA GLY A 129 2.18 11.97 9.10
C GLY A 129 0.70 12.31 8.97
N SER A 130 0.02 11.89 7.90
CA SER A 130 -1.40 12.18 7.71
C SER A 130 -2.29 11.47 8.73
N ILE A 131 -1.98 10.23 9.08
CA ILE A 131 -2.70 9.50 10.13
C ILE A 131 -2.52 10.20 11.49
N GLY A 132 -1.28 10.52 11.87
CA GLY A 132 -1.00 11.24 13.11
C GLY A 132 -1.65 12.62 13.16
N TRP A 133 -1.64 13.34 12.03
CA TRP A 133 -2.28 14.65 11.91
C TRP A 133 -3.80 14.55 12.07
N GLY A 134 -4.42 13.55 11.43
CA GLY A 134 -5.84 13.29 11.56
C GLY A 134 -6.24 13.01 13.00
N ILE A 135 -5.60 12.02 13.63
CA ILE A 135 -5.88 11.63 15.03
C ILE A 135 -5.68 12.82 15.98
N GLY A 136 -4.58 13.56 15.83
CA GLY A 136 -4.30 14.71 16.69
C GLY A 136 -5.29 15.87 16.54
N ARG A 137 -6.02 15.97 15.41
CA ARG A 137 -7.01 17.01 15.16
C ARG A 137 -8.42 16.63 15.59
N VAL A 138 -8.83 15.37 15.40
CA VAL A 138 -10.19 14.89 15.71
C VAL A 138 -10.30 14.09 17.01
N GLY A 139 -9.18 13.88 17.69
CA GLY A 139 -9.11 13.17 18.97
C GLY A 139 -9.09 11.64 18.84
N ALA A 140 -8.59 10.98 19.89
CA ALA A 140 -8.35 9.54 19.92
C ALA A 140 -9.62 8.69 19.71
N ALA A 141 -10.80 9.20 20.09
CA ALA A 141 -12.09 8.55 19.88
C ALA A 141 -12.40 8.27 18.40
N ASN A 142 -11.82 9.07 17.48
CA ASN A 142 -12.04 8.96 16.04
C ASN A 142 -10.92 8.20 15.30
N THR A 143 -9.99 7.57 16.01
CA THR A 143 -8.82 6.89 15.43
C THR A 143 -9.19 5.85 14.36
N ALA A 144 -10.17 4.99 14.63
CA ALA A 144 -10.63 3.98 13.67
C ALA A 144 -11.18 4.60 12.38
N LYS A 145 -11.88 5.75 12.50
CA LYS A 145 -12.41 6.50 11.36
C LYS A 145 -11.27 7.08 10.51
N VAL A 146 -10.25 7.67 11.13
CA VAL A 146 -9.06 8.19 10.44
C VAL A 146 -8.35 7.08 9.67
N ILE A 147 -8.08 5.95 10.32
CA ILE A 147 -7.40 4.80 9.70
C ILE A 147 -8.21 4.26 8.51
N SER A 148 -9.54 4.14 8.65
CA SER A 148 -10.38 3.62 7.58
C SER A 148 -10.39 4.53 6.35
N TRP A 149 -10.60 5.84 6.54
CA TRP A 149 -10.55 6.81 5.44
C TRP A 149 -9.15 6.88 4.80
N ASN A 150 -8.10 6.74 5.59
CA ASN A 150 -6.73 6.68 5.09
C ASN A 150 -6.54 5.50 4.13
N GLY A 151 -7.01 4.30 4.51
CA GLY A 151 -6.98 3.14 3.62
C GLY A 151 -7.78 3.32 2.33
N ILE A 152 -8.98 3.91 2.42
CA ILE A 152 -9.78 4.24 1.22
C ILE A 152 -9.02 5.21 0.31
N ALA A 153 -8.38 6.23 0.87
CA ALA A 153 -7.60 7.19 0.11
C ALA A 153 -6.35 6.58 -0.54
N SER A 154 -5.59 5.74 0.17
CA SER A 154 -4.39 5.08 -0.37
C SER A 154 -4.74 4.19 -1.57
N TYR A 155 -5.67 3.24 -1.40
CA TYR A 155 -6.01 2.31 -2.48
C TYR A 155 -6.85 2.96 -3.57
N GLY A 156 -7.68 3.95 -3.25
CA GLY A 156 -8.40 4.74 -4.26
C GLY A 156 -7.47 5.58 -5.12
N ALA A 157 -6.43 6.16 -4.52
CA ALA A 157 -5.41 6.88 -5.27
C ALA A 157 -4.61 5.94 -6.19
N LEU A 158 -4.29 4.72 -5.75
CA LEU A 158 -3.64 3.72 -6.60
C LEU A 158 -4.54 3.27 -7.77
N ALA A 159 -5.83 3.05 -7.49
CA ALA A 159 -6.83 2.66 -8.48
C ALA A 159 -7.02 3.70 -9.60
N ILE A 160 -6.98 5.00 -9.23
CA ILE A 160 -7.10 6.12 -10.18
C ILE A 160 -5.75 6.43 -10.83
N GLY A 161 -4.66 6.33 -10.07
CA GLY A 161 -3.32 6.70 -10.49
C GLY A 161 -2.81 5.87 -11.65
N ALA A 162 -2.95 4.54 -11.59
CA ALA A 162 -2.45 3.67 -12.65
C ALA A 162 -3.06 3.98 -14.04
N PRO A 163 -4.39 4.13 -14.19
CA PRO A 163 -5.00 4.62 -15.42
C PRO A 163 -4.59 6.02 -15.82
N LEU A 164 -4.50 6.93 -14.86
CA LEU A 164 -4.08 8.30 -15.12
C LEU A 164 -2.68 8.33 -15.72
N GLY A 165 -1.75 7.54 -15.18
CA GLY A 165 -0.39 7.41 -15.69
C GLY A 165 -0.33 6.89 -17.12
N VAL A 166 -1.05 5.81 -17.44
CA VAL A 166 -1.09 5.26 -18.80
C VAL A 166 -1.73 6.24 -19.79
N LEU A 167 -2.80 6.94 -19.39
CA LEU A 167 -3.44 7.98 -20.21
C LEU A 167 -2.49 9.17 -20.47
N LEU A 168 -1.77 9.63 -19.45
CA LEU A 168 -0.78 10.70 -19.57
C LEU A 168 0.33 10.33 -20.55
N VAL A 169 0.84 9.10 -20.47
CA VAL A 169 1.96 8.65 -21.31
C VAL A 169 1.52 8.39 -22.74
N SER A 170 0.36 7.78 -22.94
CA SER A 170 -0.19 7.53 -24.29
C SER A 170 -0.52 8.82 -25.04
N ARG A 171 -0.94 9.90 -24.35
CA ARG A 171 -1.26 11.18 -24.99
C ARG A 171 -0.11 12.16 -25.10
N PHE A 172 0.76 12.22 -24.09
CA PHE A 172 1.79 13.26 -23.99
C PHE A 172 3.22 12.71 -23.96
N GLY A 173 3.41 11.41 -23.76
CA GLY A 173 4.72 10.76 -23.62
C GLY A 173 5.19 10.65 -22.16
N LEU A 174 6.35 10.00 -21.96
CA LEU A 174 6.85 9.60 -20.65
C LEU A 174 7.09 10.77 -19.66
N TRP A 175 7.52 11.93 -20.17
CA TRP A 175 7.83 13.13 -19.37
C TRP A 175 6.61 13.66 -18.61
N SER A 176 5.39 13.43 -19.11
CA SER A 176 4.16 13.91 -18.50
C SER A 176 3.94 13.33 -17.10
N MET A 177 4.44 12.12 -16.84
CA MET A 177 4.40 11.53 -15.50
C MET A 177 5.21 12.37 -14.51
N GLY A 178 6.44 12.73 -14.85
CA GLY A 178 7.30 13.53 -13.98
C GLY A 178 6.69 14.91 -13.67
N VAL A 179 6.14 15.59 -14.69
CA VAL A 179 5.43 16.87 -14.51
C VAL A 179 4.19 16.71 -13.63
N SER A 180 3.38 15.67 -13.85
CA SER A 180 2.18 15.43 -13.05
C SER A 180 2.50 15.18 -11.57
N ILE A 181 3.56 14.42 -11.28
CA ILE A 181 4.01 14.14 -9.90
C ILE A 181 4.47 15.44 -9.22
N ILE A 182 5.23 16.30 -9.92
CA ILE A 182 5.65 17.61 -9.41
C ILE A 182 4.45 18.51 -9.16
N ALA A 183 3.51 18.58 -10.12
CA ALA A 183 2.32 19.41 -10.01
C ALA A 183 1.44 18.99 -8.81
N LEU A 184 1.24 17.68 -8.62
CA LEU A 184 0.50 17.14 -7.47
C LEU A 184 1.20 17.40 -6.14
N ALA A 185 2.54 17.29 -6.10
CA ALA A 185 3.33 17.63 -4.92
C ALA A 185 3.21 19.12 -4.55
N VAL A 186 3.32 20.02 -5.53
CA VAL A 186 3.15 21.48 -5.33
C VAL A 186 1.73 21.79 -4.86
N LEU A 187 0.71 21.22 -5.50
CA LEU A 187 -0.68 21.37 -5.07
C LEU A 187 -0.88 20.90 -3.62
N GLY A 188 -0.33 19.73 -3.27
CA GLY A 188 -0.37 19.21 -1.91
C GLY A 188 0.28 20.16 -0.91
N LEU A 189 1.43 20.75 -1.23
CA LEU A 189 2.12 21.72 -0.38
C LEU A 189 1.30 22.99 -0.17
N LEU A 190 0.73 23.54 -1.25
CA LEU A 190 -0.14 24.72 -1.19
C LEU A 190 -1.38 24.47 -0.33
N LEU A 191 -1.99 23.28 -0.43
CA LEU A 191 -3.14 22.89 0.39
C LEU A 191 -2.78 22.58 1.84
N ALA A 192 -1.56 22.10 2.11
CA ALA A 192 -1.07 21.82 3.47
C ALA A 192 -0.65 23.07 4.23
N TRP A 193 -0.15 24.09 3.52
CA TRP A 193 0.40 25.32 4.09
C TRP A 193 -0.56 26.05 5.06
N PRO A 194 -1.82 26.35 4.70
CA PRO A 194 -2.73 27.09 5.57
C PRO A 194 -3.32 26.24 6.71
N LYS A 195 -3.14 24.92 6.70
CA LYS A 195 -3.80 24.04 7.69
C LYS A 195 -3.14 24.11 9.06
N VAL A 196 -3.96 24.01 10.10
CA VAL A 196 -3.54 24.01 11.50
C VAL A 196 -2.82 22.70 11.84
N ALA A 197 -1.65 22.79 12.46
CA ALA A 197 -0.89 21.62 12.92
C ALA A 197 -1.61 20.92 14.08
N ALA A 198 -1.44 19.60 14.19
CA ALA A 198 -1.83 18.87 15.39
C ALA A 198 -0.87 19.17 16.55
N PRO A 199 -1.34 19.14 17.81
CA PRO A 199 -0.48 19.27 18.98
C PRO A 199 0.48 18.07 19.05
N ILE A 200 1.71 18.33 19.48
CA ILE A 200 2.72 17.29 19.70
C ILE A 200 2.46 16.66 21.07
N VAL A 201 2.17 15.36 21.12
CA VAL A 201 1.96 14.62 22.36
C VAL A 201 3.22 13.79 22.64
N VAL A 202 3.96 14.19 23.67
CA VAL A 202 5.15 13.48 24.14
C VAL A 202 4.71 12.31 25.03
N GLY A 203 5.21 11.11 24.76
CA GLY A 203 4.92 9.93 25.61
C GLY A 203 5.98 8.85 25.47
N GLU A 204 6.27 8.16 26.57
CA GLU A 204 7.16 7.01 26.60
C GLU A 204 6.57 5.84 25.79
N ARG A 205 7.42 5.14 25.03
CA ARG A 205 7.02 4.06 24.14
C ARG A 205 7.78 2.79 24.49
N LEU A 206 7.11 1.64 24.43
CA LEU A 206 7.77 0.34 24.57
C LEU A 206 8.87 0.13 23.50
N PRO A 207 9.88 -0.72 23.79
CA PRO A 207 10.88 -1.12 22.82
C PRO A 207 10.23 -1.81 21.62
N PHE A 208 10.49 -1.28 20.42
CA PHE A 208 9.88 -1.69 19.15
C PHE A 208 10.00 -3.20 18.86
N MET A 209 11.11 -3.82 19.25
CA MET A 209 11.38 -5.25 18.98
C MET A 209 10.45 -6.21 19.72
N HIS A 210 10.06 -5.88 20.95
CA HIS A 210 9.09 -6.69 21.71
C HIS A 210 7.71 -6.64 21.08
N VAL A 211 7.33 -5.49 20.53
CA VAL A 211 6.06 -5.31 19.83
C VAL A 211 6.07 -6.09 18.51
N LEU A 212 7.16 -6.01 17.75
CA LEU A 212 7.34 -6.74 16.49
C LEU A 212 7.16 -8.25 16.67
N GLY A 213 7.79 -8.84 17.71
CA GLY A 213 7.67 -10.27 17.99
C GLY A 213 6.22 -10.73 18.27
N ARG A 214 5.40 -9.89 18.91
CA ARG A 214 3.99 -10.21 19.20
C ARG A 214 3.08 -10.14 17.98
N VAL A 215 3.35 -9.22 17.06
CA VAL A 215 2.56 -9.07 15.83
C VAL A 215 3.05 -9.97 14.70
N LEU A 216 4.24 -10.58 14.83
CA LEU A 216 4.92 -11.35 13.79
C LEU A 216 4.03 -12.39 13.09
N PRO A 217 3.28 -13.30 13.77
CA PRO A 217 2.48 -14.30 13.07
C PRO A 217 1.36 -13.68 12.21
N HIS A 218 0.73 -12.62 12.70
CA HIS A 218 -0.33 -11.89 11.99
C HIS A 218 0.25 -11.07 10.84
N GLY A 219 1.41 -10.47 11.07
CA GLY A 219 2.20 -9.76 10.06
C GLY A 219 2.62 -10.68 8.92
N CYS A 220 3.07 -11.90 9.20
CA CYS A 220 3.39 -12.89 8.17
C CYS A 220 2.17 -13.24 7.32
N GLY A 221 0.99 -13.44 7.94
CA GLY A 221 -0.26 -13.67 7.19
C GLY A 221 -0.61 -12.51 6.26
N LEU A 222 -0.41 -11.28 6.74
CA LEU A 222 -0.58 -10.08 5.93
C LEU A 222 0.44 -9.97 4.78
N ALA A 223 1.72 -10.22 5.06
CA ALA A 223 2.78 -10.19 4.07
C ALA A 223 2.48 -11.17 2.93
N LEU A 224 2.08 -12.39 3.28
CA LEU A 224 1.70 -13.44 2.34
C LEU A 224 0.51 -13.05 1.46
N GLY A 225 -0.55 -12.47 2.04
CA GLY A 225 -1.67 -11.93 1.25
C GLY A 225 -1.24 -10.76 0.34
N SER A 226 -0.35 -9.89 0.82
CA SER A 226 0.09 -8.71 0.06
C SER A 226 0.89 -9.01 -1.21
N ILE A 227 1.41 -10.24 -1.36
CA ILE A 227 2.13 -10.68 -2.58
C ILE A 227 1.19 -10.65 -3.79
N GLY A 228 -0.10 -10.97 -3.61
CA GLY A 228 -1.10 -10.88 -4.67
C GLY A 228 -1.23 -9.48 -5.25
N PHE A 229 -1.43 -8.49 -4.38
CA PHE A 229 -1.43 -7.09 -4.78
C PHE A 229 -0.10 -6.67 -5.43
N GLY A 230 1.05 -7.04 -4.85
CA GLY A 230 2.36 -6.67 -5.38
C GLY A 230 2.64 -7.21 -6.78
N THR A 231 2.24 -8.45 -7.07
CA THR A 231 2.40 -9.06 -8.40
C THR A 231 1.50 -8.39 -9.44
N ILE A 232 0.23 -8.14 -9.11
CA ILE A 232 -0.70 -7.43 -10.00
C ILE A 232 -0.20 -6.01 -10.27
N ALA A 233 0.16 -5.26 -9.21
CA ALA A 233 0.67 -3.90 -9.32
C ALA A 233 1.91 -3.78 -10.22
N THR A 234 2.80 -4.77 -10.18
CA THR A 234 4.10 -4.71 -10.86
C THR A 234 4.09 -5.31 -12.26
N PHE A 235 3.32 -6.36 -12.51
CA PHE A 235 3.50 -7.17 -13.71
C PHE A 235 2.24 -7.36 -14.56
N ILE A 236 1.09 -6.83 -14.16
CA ILE A 236 -0.15 -7.05 -14.92
C ILE A 236 -0.09 -6.49 -16.35
N THR A 237 0.58 -5.34 -16.53
CA THR A 237 0.73 -4.72 -17.86
C THR A 237 1.65 -5.54 -18.76
N LEU A 238 2.74 -6.08 -18.21
CA LEU A 238 3.63 -6.99 -18.92
C LEU A 238 2.95 -8.33 -19.23
N TYR A 239 2.18 -8.89 -18.31
CA TYR A 239 1.40 -10.11 -18.54
C TYR A 239 0.43 -9.94 -19.71
N TYR A 240 -0.35 -8.87 -19.73
CA TYR A 240 -1.26 -8.56 -20.83
C TYR A 240 -0.51 -8.35 -22.15
N ALA A 241 0.62 -7.64 -22.13
CA ALA A 241 1.45 -7.44 -23.32
C ALA A 241 1.93 -8.78 -23.90
N THR A 242 2.33 -9.74 -23.05
CA THR A 242 2.74 -11.09 -23.51
C THR A 242 1.59 -11.96 -24.02
N GLN A 243 0.36 -11.71 -23.57
CA GLN A 243 -0.84 -12.41 -24.05
C GLN A 243 -1.51 -11.71 -25.23
N HIS A 244 -0.96 -10.57 -25.69
CA HIS A 244 -1.56 -9.70 -26.70
C HIS A 244 -2.99 -9.25 -26.34
N TRP A 245 -3.22 -8.97 -25.05
CA TRP A 245 -4.49 -8.46 -24.55
C TRP A 245 -4.43 -6.96 -24.33
N ASP A 246 -5.52 -6.28 -24.68
CA ASP A 246 -5.68 -4.85 -24.46
C ASP A 246 -6.14 -4.52 -23.04
N ASN A 247 -6.05 -3.23 -22.67
CA ASN A 247 -6.68 -2.67 -21.47
C ASN A 247 -6.21 -3.24 -20.12
N ALA A 248 -4.95 -3.69 -20.01
CA ALA A 248 -4.35 -4.19 -18.77
C ALA A 248 -4.56 -3.29 -17.54
N VAL A 249 -4.65 -1.98 -17.77
CA VAL A 249 -4.89 -0.95 -16.76
C VAL A 249 -6.20 -1.15 -16.00
N LEU A 250 -7.23 -1.68 -16.67
CA LEU A 250 -8.52 -1.95 -16.06
C LEU A 250 -8.41 -2.97 -14.92
N CYS A 251 -7.41 -3.86 -14.92
CA CYS A 251 -7.16 -4.76 -13.79
C CYS A 251 -6.88 -3.98 -12.49
N LEU A 252 -6.05 -2.94 -12.54
CA LEU A 252 -5.72 -2.14 -11.35
C LEU A 252 -6.91 -1.26 -10.91
N SER A 253 -7.67 -0.74 -11.87
CA SER A 253 -8.92 -0.02 -11.58
C SER A 253 -9.95 -0.92 -10.90
N LEU A 254 -10.20 -2.11 -11.46
CA LEU A 254 -11.17 -3.08 -10.93
C LEU A 254 -10.72 -3.68 -9.60
N PHE A 255 -9.42 -3.93 -9.44
CA PHE A 255 -8.83 -4.33 -8.16
C PHE A 255 -9.15 -3.26 -7.11
N GLY A 256 -8.82 -1.99 -7.38
CA GLY A 256 -9.03 -0.90 -6.44
C GLY A 256 -10.51 -0.58 -6.18
N ALA A 257 -11.35 -0.61 -7.21
CA ALA A 257 -12.80 -0.40 -7.07
C ALA A 257 -13.45 -1.53 -6.24
N SER A 258 -13.10 -2.78 -6.51
CA SER A 258 -13.56 -3.94 -5.74
C SER A 258 -13.03 -3.91 -4.30
N PHE A 259 -11.78 -3.48 -4.10
CA PHE A 259 -11.19 -3.29 -2.77
C PHE A 259 -11.99 -2.27 -1.96
N ILE A 260 -12.30 -1.10 -2.54
CA ILE A 260 -13.09 -0.06 -1.87
C ILE A 260 -14.52 -0.56 -1.63
N GLY A 261 -15.14 -1.18 -2.63
CA GLY A 261 -16.48 -1.76 -2.52
C GLY A 261 -16.59 -2.76 -1.38
N ALA A 262 -15.66 -3.72 -1.30
CA ALA A 262 -15.57 -4.67 -0.20
C ALA A 262 -15.42 -3.97 1.16
N ARG A 263 -14.59 -2.91 1.21
CA ARG A 263 -14.35 -2.18 2.46
C ARG A 263 -15.57 -1.42 2.96
N LEU A 264 -16.32 -0.80 2.05
CA LEU A 264 -17.52 -0.04 2.38
C LEU A 264 -18.69 -0.95 2.77
N LEU A 265 -18.86 -2.07 2.06
CA LEU A 265 -19.96 -3.02 2.30
C LEU A 265 -19.72 -3.90 3.53
N PHE A 266 -18.49 -4.37 3.74
CA PHE A 266 -18.19 -5.41 4.72
C PHE A 266 -17.24 -4.96 5.85
N GLY A 267 -16.91 -3.66 5.95
CA GLY A 267 -16.02 -3.15 7.00
C GLY A 267 -16.49 -3.45 8.44
N ASN A 268 -17.80 -3.51 8.67
CA ASN A 268 -18.37 -3.86 9.98
C ASN A 268 -18.36 -5.36 10.29
N LEU A 269 -18.03 -6.21 9.32
CA LEU A 269 -18.06 -7.67 9.49
C LEU A 269 -17.01 -8.13 10.52
N ILE A 270 -15.88 -7.43 10.60
CA ILE A 270 -14.81 -7.70 11.58
C ILE A 270 -15.35 -7.63 13.01
N ASN A 271 -16.20 -6.65 13.31
CA ASN A 271 -16.81 -6.50 14.64
C ASN A 271 -17.91 -7.54 14.91
N ARG A 272 -18.56 -8.08 13.86
CA ARG A 272 -19.66 -9.04 13.99
C ARG A 272 -19.20 -10.48 14.14
N ILE A 273 -18.20 -10.91 13.35
CA ILE A 273 -17.77 -12.31 13.28
C ILE A 273 -16.30 -12.54 13.66
N GLY A 274 -15.57 -11.49 14.02
CA GLY A 274 -14.16 -11.54 14.45
C GLY A 274 -13.15 -11.42 13.31
N GLY A 275 -11.92 -11.02 13.66
CA GLY A 275 -10.86 -10.73 12.68
C GLY A 275 -10.43 -11.96 11.90
N PHE A 276 -10.13 -13.07 12.58
CA PHE A 276 -9.66 -14.29 11.90
C PHE A 276 -10.65 -14.83 10.86
N ARG A 277 -11.96 -14.88 11.18
CA ARG A 277 -12.97 -15.40 10.24
C ARG A 277 -13.06 -14.54 8.98
N VAL A 278 -13.01 -13.21 9.14
CA VAL A 278 -12.98 -12.28 8.01
C VAL A 278 -11.70 -12.48 7.19
N ALA A 279 -10.53 -12.58 7.84
CA ALA A 279 -9.25 -12.80 7.16
C ALA A 279 -9.24 -14.09 6.33
N ILE A 280 -9.76 -15.19 6.89
CA ILE A 280 -9.88 -16.49 6.21
C ILE A 280 -10.75 -16.37 4.96
N ALA A 281 -11.94 -15.76 5.08
CA ALA A 281 -12.83 -15.56 3.93
C ALA A 281 -12.18 -14.69 2.84
N CYS A 282 -11.53 -13.60 3.26
CA CYS A 282 -10.83 -12.66 2.40
C CYS A 282 -9.67 -13.31 1.63
N LEU A 283 -8.80 -14.02 2.32
CA LEU A 283 -7.67 -14.74 1.72
C LEU A 283 -8.13 -15.88 0.80
N SER A 284 -9.27 -16.50 1.10
CA SER A 284 -9.87 -17.52 0.22
C SER A 284 -10.32 -16.91 -1.11
N VAL A 285 -11.02 -15.78 -1.05
CA VAL A 285 -11.46 -15.04 -2.25
C VAL A 285 -10.28 -14.50 -3.04
N GLU A 286 -9.26 -13.98 -2.35
CA GLU A 286 -8.03 -13.50 -2.98
C GLU A 286 -7.27 -14.62 -3.70
N THR A 287 -7.12 -15.78 -3.05
CA THR A 287 -6.49 -16.96 -3.64
C THR A 287 -7.23 -17.39 -4.90
N LEU A 288 -8.57 -17.40 -4.87
CA LEU A 288 -9.37 -17.72 -6.05
C LEU A 288 -9.13 -16.71 -7.18
N GLY A 289 -9.12 -15.40 -6.88
CA GLY A 289 -8.83 -14.36 -7.88
C GLY A 289 -7.44 -14.51 -8.53
N LEU A 290 -6.42 -14.88 -7.75
CA LEU A 290 -5.07 -15.13 -8.26
C LEU A 290 -4.98 -16.40 -9.10
N LEU A 291 -5.72 -17.46 -8.74
CA LEU A 291 -5.84 -18.66 -9.57
C LEU A 291 -6.55 -18.38 -10.90
N LEU A 292 -7.57 -17.53 -10.90
CA LEU A 292 -8.23 -17.08 -12.13
C LEU A 292 -7.28 -16.29 -13.03
N LEU A 293 -6.44 -15.42 -12.46
CA LEU A 293 -5.39 -14.72 -13.21
C LEU A 293 -4.35 -15.68 -13.81
N TRP A 294 -3.94 -16.70 -13.06
CA TRP A 294 -2.99 -17.70 -13.54
C TRP A 294 -3.57 -18.53 -14.70
N LEU A 295 -4.82 -18.96 -14.60
CA LEU A 295 -5.51 -19.82 -15.56
C LEU A 295 -6.27 -19.04 -16.65
N ALA A 296 -6.09 -17.72 -16.74
CA ALA A 296 -6.88 -16.89 -17.65
C ALA A 296 -6.63 -17.26 -19.13
N PRO A 297 -7.66 -17.67 -19.89
CA PRO A 297 -7.56 -17.87 -21.33
C PRO A 297 -7.89 -16.58 -22.11
N SER A 298 -8.44 -15.56 -21.44
CA SER A 298 -8.87 -14.30 -22.03
C SER A 298 -8.72 -13.14 -21.05
N ALA A 299 -8.63 -11.91 -21.59
CA ALA A 299 -8.54 -10.68 -20.83
C ALA A 299 -9.70 -10.51 -19.83
N GLU A 300 -10.92 -10.89 -20.21
CA GLU A 300 -12.10 -10.78 -19.35
C GLU A 300 -11.98 -11.62 -18.08
N LEU A 301 -11.45 -12.84 -18.18
CA LEU A 301 -11.24 -13.69 -17.01
C LEU A 301 -10.11 -13.15 -16.13
N ALA A 302 -9.07 -12.56 -16.73
CA ALA A 302 -8.02 -11.86 -15.98
C ALA A 302 -8.55 -10.61 -15.26
N LEU A 303 -9.47 -9.85 -15.86
CA LEU A 303 -10.16 -8.73 -15.21
C LEU A 303 -11.00 -9.20 -14.02
N ALA A 304 -11.76 -10.28 -14.19
CA ALA A 304 -12.51 -10.91 -13.10
C ALA A 304 -11.58 -11.38 -11.97
N GLY A 305 -10.46 -12.02 -12.31
CA GLY A 305 -9.45 -12.44 -11.34
C GLY A 305 -8.87 -11.26 -10.55
N ALA A 306 -8.48 -10.17 -11.23
CA ALA A 306 -7.99 -8.95 -10.56
C ALA A 306 -9.04 -8.30 -9.66
N ALA A 307 -10.31 -8.27 -10.07
CA ALA A 307 -11.42 -7.77 -9.26
C ALA A 307 -11.63 -8.63 -8.00
N LEU A 308 -11.64 -9.96 -8.13
CA LEU A 308 -11.74 -10.89 -7.00
C LEU A 308 -10.56 -10.76 -6.05
N SER A 309 -9.33 -10.65 -6.57
CA SER A 309 -8.14 -10.42 -5.75
C SER A 309 -8.24 -9.12 -4.95
N GLY A 310 -8.68 -8.03 -5.58
CA GLY A 310 -8.89 -6.75 -4.88
C GLY A 310 -9.98 -6.81 -3.82
N PHE A 311 -11.10 -7.48 -4.14
CA PHE A 311 -12.18 -7.71 -3.18
C PHE A 311 -11.71 -8.52 -1.97
N GLY A 312 -11.00 -9.63 -2.21
CA GLY A 312 -10.47 -10.51 -1.19
C GLY A 312 -9.43 -9.81 -0.30
N PHE A 313 -8.48 -9.09 -0.90
CA PHE A 313 -7.42 -8.43 -0.15
C PHE A 313 -7.91 -7.30 0.78
N SER A 314 -9.06 -6.69 0.48
CA SER A 314 -9.61 -5.49 1.13
C SER A 314 -9.59 -5.45 2.65
N LEU A 315 -10.04 -6.55 3.28
CA LEU A 315 -10.18 -6.63 4.73
C LEU A 315 -9.07 -7.42 5.41
N VAL A 316 -8.09 -7.96 4.68
CA VAL A 316 -6.98 -8.74 5.27
C VAL A 316 -6.22 -7.90 6.30
N PHE A 317 -5.85 -6.66 5.93
CA PHE A 317 -5.14 -5.72 6.81
C PHE A 317 -5.88 -5.40 8.12
N PRO A 318 -7.12 -4.86 8.13
CA PRO A 318 -7.80 -4.60 9.39
C PRO A 318 -8.18 -5.86 10.16
N ALA A 319 -8.48 -6.97 9.47
CA ALA A 319 -8.98 -8.18 10.13
C ALA A 319 -7.89 -8.86 10.95
N LEU A 320 -6.72 -9.10 10.36
CA LEU A 320 -5.56 -9.61 11.11
C LEU A 320 -4.94 -8.53 12.01
N GLY A 321 -5.03 -7.25 11.62
CA GLY A 321 -4.51 -6.14 12.42
C GLY A 321 -5.21 -5.95 13.76
N VAL A 322 -6.54 -6.12 13.83
CA VAL A 322 -7.27 -6.06 15.11
C VAL A 322 -6.82 -7.18 16.06
N GLU A 323 -6.68 -8.41 15.56
CA GLU A 323 -6.20 -9.54 16.35
C GLU A 323 -4.76 -9.30 16.84
N ALA A 324 -3.88 -8.81 15.96
CA ALA A 324 -2.48 -8.50 16.30
C ALA A 324 -2.36 -7.41 17.37
N VAL A 325 -3.13 -6.33 17.24
CA VAL A 325 -3.10 -5.17 18.15
C VAL A 325 -3.68 -5.54 19.52
N ASN A 326 -4.59 -6.50 19.59
CA ASN A 326 -5.15 -6.98 20.86
C ASN A 326 -4.16 -7.81 21.70
N LEU A 327 -3.01 -8.22 21.14
CA LEU A 327 -1.93 -8.92 21.85
C LEU A 327 -0.98 -7.99 22.61
N VAL A 328 -1.10 -6.67 22.41
CA VAL A 328 -0.24 -5.68 23.06
C VAL A 328 -1.02 -4.82 24.06
N PRO A 329 -0.37 -4.31 25.12
CA PRO A 329 -0.98 -3.37 26.05
C PRO A 329 -1.53 -2.12 25.35
N ALA A 330 -2.57 -1.51 25.91
CA ALA A 330 -3.23 -0.34 25.33
C ALA A 330 -2.26 0.82 25.02
N SER A 331 -1.26 1.04 25.88
CA SER A 331 -0.21 2.05 25.71
C SER A 331 0.69 1.85 24.49
N SER A 332 0.71 0.65 23.91
CA SER A 332 1.61 0.26 22.81
C SER A 332 0.91 -0.13 21.52
N ARG A 333 -0.40 0.09 21.43
CA ARG A 333 -1.20 -0.22 20.24
C ARG A 333 -0.71 0.54 19.00
N GLY A 334 -0.29 1.79 19.15
CA GLY A 334 0.28 2.58 18.04
C GLY A 334 1.55 1.94 17.46
N ALA A 335 2.45 1.47 18.32
CA ALA A 335 3.65 0.76 17.90
C ALA A 335 3.31 -0.58 17.23
N ALA A 336 2.27 -1.29 17.70
CA ALA A 336 1.83 -2.55 17.11
C ALA A 336 1.25 -2.37 15.71
N VAL A 337 0.41 -1.34 15.49
CA VAL A 337 -0.09 -1.01 14.14
C VAL A 337 1.08 -0.66 13.21
N GLY A 338 2.06 0.10 13.71
CA GLY A 338 3.28 0.44 12.96
C GLY A 338 4.09 -0.80 12.56
N ALA A 339 4.41 -1.67 13.53
CA ALA A 339 5.15 -2.90 13.32
C ALA A 339 4.41 -3.88 12.39
N TYR A 340 3.09 -3.98 12.54
CA TYR A 340 2.22 -4.79 11.69
C TYR A 340 2.22 -4.31 10.24
N SER A 341 2.21 -2.99 10.02
CA SER A 341 2.22 -2.41 8.67
C SER A 341 3.54 -2.64 7.91
N LEU A 342 4.67 -2.82 8.62
CA LEU A 342 5.96 -3.12 7.99
C LEU A 342 5.94 -4.41 7.16
N PHE A 343 5.06 -5.35 7.48
CA PHE A 343 4.95 -6.59 6.74
C PHE A 343 4.40 -6.40 5.32
N ILE A 344 3.57 -5.37 5.08
CA ILE A 344 3.17 -4.98 3.71
C ILE A 344 4.39 -4.43 2.98
N ASP A 345 5.08 -3.47 3.59
CA ASP A 345 6.22 -2.79 2.96
C ASP A 345 7.33 -3.80 2.62
N LEU A 346 7.58 -4.76 3.53
CA LEU A 346 8.52 -5.87 3.31
C LEU A 346 8.06 -6.80 2.18
N SER A 347 6.78 -7.19 2.17
CA SER A 347 6.20 -8.04 1.14
C SER A 347 6.35 -7.40 -0.24
N LEU A 348 5.93 -6.14 -0.39
CA LEU A 348 6.03 -5.40 -1.66
C LEU A 348 7.49 -5.09 -2.05
N GLY A 349 8.37 -4.93 -1.06
CA GLY A 349 9.82 -4.77 -1.26
C GLY A 349 10.52 -6.04 -1.77
N ILE A 350 9.97 -7.23 -1.51
CA ILE A 350 10.53 -8.51 -1.99
C ILE A 350 9.84 -8.98 -3.27
N THR A 351 8.54 -8.71 -3.40
CA THR A 351 7.68 -9.27 -4.45
C THR A 351 8.18 -8.95 -5.86
N GLY A 352 8.65 -7.73 -6.13
CA GLY A 352 9.05 -7.30 -7.47
C GLY A 352 10.20 -8.14 -8.06
N PRO A 353 11.41 -8.15 -7.46
CA PRO A 353 12.52 -8.97 -7.91
C PRO A 353 12.19 -10.46 -7.95
N LEU A 354 11.49 -10.97 -6.92
CA LEU A 354 11.12 -12.38 -6.84
C LEU A 354 10.17 -12.79 -7.96
N ALA A 355 9.09 -12.03 -8.17
CA ALA A 355 8.15 -12.27 -9.26
C ALA A 355 8.78 -12.03 -10.63
N GLY A 356 9.72 -11.08 -10.75
CA GLY A 356 10.50 -10.90 -11.97
C GLY A 356 11.41 -12.08 -12.29
N ALA A 357 12.00 -12.72 -11.27
CA ALA A 357 12.81 -13.93 -11.44
C ALA A 357 11.95 -15.13 -11.83
N ILE A 358 10.78 -15.27 -11.20
CA ILE A 358 9.77 -16.28 -11.56
C ILE A 358 9.31 -16.06 -13.01
N ALA A 359 9.00 -14.83 -13.40
CA ALA A 359 8.58 -14.50 -14.76
C ALA A 359 9.68 -14.83 -15.79
N ALA A 360 10.95 -14.58 -15.46
CA ALA A 360 12.08 -14.90 -16.33
C ALA A 360 12.27 -16.42 -16.54
N GLY A 361 11.99 -17.24 -15.52
CA GLY A 361 12.16 -18.70 -15.59
C GLY A 361 10.93 -19.47 -16.07
N PHE A 362 9.73 -19.02 -15.70
CA PHE A 362 8.46 -19.76 -15.85
C PHE A 362 7.36 -18.96 -16.56
N GLY A 363 7.66 -17.74 -17.03
CA GLY A 363 6.73 -16.86 -17.73
C GLY A 363 5.81 -16.04 -16.82
N PHE A 364 5.22 -14.96 -17.34
CA PHE A 364 4.42 -14.02 -16.53
C PHE A 364 3.16 -14.66 -15.91
N ALA A 365 2.53 -15.66 -16.52
CA ALA A 365 1.37 -16.31 -15.92
C ALA A 365 1.71 -16.97 -14.56
N SER A 366 2.91 -17.55 -14.46
CA SER A 366 3.34 -18.29 -13.26
C SER A 366 3.45 -17.41 -12.01
N ILE A 367 3.69 -16.10 -12.15
CA ILE A 367 3.77 -15.19 -10.99
C ILE A 367 2.47 -15.19 -10.18
N PHE A 368 1.32 -15.36 -10.85
CA PHE A 368 0.01 -15.40 -10.20
C PHE A 368 -0.23 -16.72 -9.49
N LEU A 369 0.33 -17.84 -9.98
CA LEU A 369 0.33 -19.11 -9.25
C LEU A 369 1.14 -18.99 -7.96
N PHE A 370 2.36 -18.44 -8.02
CA PHE A 370 3.18 -18.24 -6.82
C PHE A 370 2.51 -17.29 -5.83
N ALA A 371 1.87 -16.22 -6.32
CA ALA A 371 1.06 -15.34 -5.48
C ALA A 371 -0.15 -16.06 -4.86
N ALA A 372 -0.84 -16.93 -5.61
CA ALA A 372 -1.94 -17.73 -5.10
C ALA A 372 -1.46 -18.72 -4.02
N LEU A 373 -0.31 -19.35 -4.21
CA LEU A 373 0.30 -20.23 -3.20
C LEU A 373 0.68 -19.44 -1.95
N ALA A 374 1.21 -18.23 -2.08
CA ALA A 374 1.49 -17.35 -0.96
C ALA A 374 0.22 -16.94 -0.21
N ALA A 375 -0.82 -16.50 -0.92
CA ALA A 375 -2.12 -16.16 -0.33
C ALA A 375 -2.74 -17.38 0.39
N CYS A 376 -2.63 -18.58 -0.21
CA CYS A 376 -3.04 -19.85 0.39
C CYS A 376 -2.24 -20.17 1.67
N ALA A 377 -0.92 -19.94 1.68
CA ALA A 377 -0.12 -20.08 2.89
C ALA A 377 -0.57 -19.09 3.99
N GLY A 378 -0.90 -17.85 3.63
CA GLY A 378 -1.50 -16.87 4.53
C GLY A 378 -2.86 -17.31 5.08
N LEU A 379 -3.68 -17.95 4.25
CA LEU A 379 -4.97 -18.54 4.61
C LEU A 379 -4.78 -19.68 5.63
N LEU A 380 -3.86 -20.61 5.36
CA LEU A 380 -3.54 -21.72 6.26
C LEU A 380 -2.98 -21.22 7.60
N LEU A 381 -2.12 -20.20 7.59
CA LEU A 381 -1.62 -19.55 8.79
C LEU A 381 -2.77 -18.91 9.59
N SER A 382 -3.69 -18.22 8.92
CA SER A 382 -4.87 -17.62 9.56
C SER A 382 -5.80 -18.67 10.18
N LEU A 383 -5.98 -19.81 9.52
CA LEU A 383 -6.72 -20.97 10.06
C LEU A 383 -6.04 -21.57 11.28
N TYR A 384 -4.70 -21.70 11.25
CA TYR A 384 -3.92 -22.18 12.36
C TYR A 384 -4.05 -21.25 13.59
N LEU A 385 -3.87 -19.95 13.39
CA LEU A 385 -4.02 -18.95 14.46
C LEU A 385 -5.44 -18.92 15.03
N TYR A 386 -6.46 -19.01 14.18
CA TYR A 386 -7.86 -19.11 14.60
C TYR A 386 -8.11 -20.31 15.51
N ARG A 387 -7.52 -21.47 15.21
CA ARG A 387 -7.64 -22.69 16.04
C ARG A 387 -6.90 -22.57 17.37
N GLN A 388 -5.87 -21.74 17.46
CA GLN A 388 -5.12 -21.50 18.70
C GLN A 388 -5.74 -20.43 19.60
N ALA A 389 -6.47 -19.47 19.04
CA ALA A 389 -7.04 -18.36 19.79
C ALA A 389 -7.92 -18.76 21.00
N PRO A 390 -8.76 -19.84 20.94
CA PRO A 390 -9.50 -20.32 22.11
C PRO A 390 -8.57 -20.79 23.24
N LYS A 391 -7.54 -21.57 22.92
CA LYS A 391 -6.59 -22.14 23.90
C LYS A 391 -5.84 -21.06 24.67
N TYR A 392 -5.52 -19.94 24.01
CA TYR A 392 -4.88 -18.79 24.66
C TYR A 392 -5.83 -17.98 25.54
N ARG A 393 -7.14 -17.90 25.22
CA ARG A 393 -8.13 -17.25 26.10
C ARG A 393 -8.34 -18.05 27.38
N ASP A 394 -8.39 -19.38 27.28
CA ASP A 394 -8.59 -20.26 28.43
C ASP A 394 -7.36 -20.25 29.36
N ALA A 395 -6.15 -20.30 28.81
CA ALA A 395 -4.90 -20.20 29.58
C ALA A 395 -4.72 -18.84 30.29
N ARG A 396 -5.24 -17.75 29.72
CA ARG A 396 -5.15 -16.39 30.29
C ARG A 396 -6.24 -16.08 31.32
N ASN A 397 -7.29 -16.91 31.38
CA ASN A 397 -8.35 -16.83 32.40
C ASN A 397 -8.08 -17.78 33.57
N ALA A 398 -7.18 -18.76 33.40
CA ALA A 398 -6.82 -19.77 34.39
C ALA A 398 -5.61 -19.40 35.28
N GLY A 399 -4.94 -18.27 35.01
CA GLY A 399 -3.86 -17.71 35.82
C GLY A 399 -4.07 -16.23 36.01
#